data_AF-A0A0G0G7M3-F1
#
_entry.id   AF-A0A0G0G7M3-F1
#
_cell.length_a   1.000
_cell.length_b   1.000
_cell.length_c   1.000
_cell.angle_alpha   90.00
_cell.angle_beta   90.00
_cell.angle_gamma   90.00
#
_symmetry.space_group_name_H-M   'P 1'
#
loop_
_entity.id
_entity.type
_entity.pdbx_description
1 polymer ?
#
loop_
_entity_poly.entity_id
_entity_poly.type
_entity_poly.pdbx_seq_one_letter_code
_entity_poly.pdbx_strand_id
1 'polypeptide(L)'
;MKKEYLAAIILGLFLLAYIFDTIAGPVSFVLKSPFEFLQGDLLSRYPFTTVSIVIKTIALFSSILLVFSMFEKKQLTKGLVMFFIAAMFELYSIQQLATGSNLIPVVWTMTLTATGLLLIIPSLIYIVLGLVFLVIDKTIKPVSDNDIE
;
A
#
# COMPACT_ATOMS: atom_id res chain seq x y z
N MET A 1 -20.77 2.72 1.73
CA MET A 1 -20.57 4.10 1.22
C MET A 1 -20.37 4.02 -0.28
N LYS A 2 -20.88 4.98 -1.06
CA LYS A 2 -20.59 5.00 -2.50
C LYS A 2 -19.10 5.31 -2.72
N LYS A 3 -18.51 4.79 -3.81
CA LYS A 3 -17.06 4.87 -4.09
C LYS A 3 -16.58 6.33 -4.19
N GLU A 4 -17.45 7.23 -4.61
CA GLU A 4 -17.24 8.67 -4.72
C GLU A 4 -16.95 9.32 -3.36
N TYR A 5 -17.67 8.92 -2.30
CA TYR A 5 -17.41 9.41 -0.96
C TYR A 5 -16.04 8.95 -0.45
N LEU A 6 -15.66 7.71 -0.77
CA LEU A 6 -14.36 7.18 -0.37
C LEU A 6 -13.22 7.90 -1.11
N ALA A 7 -13.39 8.20 -2.41
CA ALA A 7 -12.46 9.02 -3.17
C ALA A 7 -12.33 10.45 -2.61
N ALA A 8 -13.44 11.09 -2.24
CA ALA A 8 -13.43 12.41 -1.62
C ALA A 8 -12.69 12.41 -0.26
N ILE A 9 -12.88 11.37 0.55
CA ILE A 9 -12.15 11.19 1.82
C ILE A 9 -10.65 11.03 1.56
N ILE A 10 -10.26 10.19 0.60
CA ILE A 10 -8.85 10.00 0.22
C ILE A 10 -8.21 11.34 -0.19
N LEU A 11 -8.89 12.11 -1.03
CA LEU A 11 -8.41 13.42 -1.44
C LEU A 11 -8.27 14.37 -0.25
N GLY A 12 -9.25 14.36 0.67
CA GLY A 12 -9.18 15.10 1.92
C GLY A 12 -7.99 14.71 2.80
N LEU A 13 -7.66 13.41 2.87
CA LEU A 13 -6.48 12.94 3.61
C LEU A 13 -5.17 13.42 2.97
N PHE A 14 -5.04 13.40 1.65
CA PHE A 14 -3.85 13.94 0.97
C PHE A 14 -3.71 15.45 1.20
N LEU A 15 -4.81 16.21 1.13
CA LEU A 15 -4.81 17.64 1.43
C LEU A 15 -4.43 17.91 2.88
N LEU A 16 -4.96 17.12 3.82
CA LEU A 16 -4.62 17.25 5.24
C LEU A 16 -3.12 16.97 5.47
N ALA A 17 -2.58 15.89 4.89
CA ALA A 17 -1.16 15.57 4.97
C ALA A 17 -0.28 16.69 4.40
N TYR A 18 -0.70 17.31 3.29
CA TYR A 18 0.00 18.45 2.70
C TYR A 18 0.06 19.66 3.66
N ILE A 19 -1.03 19.95 4.38
CA ILE A 19 -1.05 20.99 5.41
C ILE A 19 -0.03 20.65 6.52
N PHE A 20 0.01 19.41 6.98
CA PHE A 20 0.98 18.98 8.00
C PHE A 20 2.43 19.08 7.52
N ASP A 21 2.72 18.73 6.26
CA ASP A 21 4.06 18.92 5.67
C ASP A 21 4.46 20.39 5.66
N THR A 22 3.52 21.27 5.31
CA THR A 22 3.74 22.72 5.26
C THR A 22 4.08 23.27 6.65
N ILE A 23 3.40 22.79 7.69
CA ILE A 23 3.65 23.19 9.08
C ILE A 23 4.96 22.60 9.61
N ALA A 24 5.27 21.34 9.27
CA ALA A 24 6.48 20.67 9.72
C ALA A 24 7.77 21.26 9.12
N GLY A 25 7.66 21.89 7.94
CA GLY A 25 8.81 22.44 7.22
C GLY A 25 9.70 21.36 6.60
N PRO A 26 10.83 21.74 5.99
CA PRO A 26 11.74 20.81 5.34
C PRO A 26 12.42 19.92 6.39
N VAL A 27 12.24 18.60 6.25
CA VAL A 27 12.87 17.61 7.13
C VAL A 27 13.86 16.77 6.33
N SER A 28 15.13 16.84 6.71
CA SER A 28 16.20 16.00 6.16
C SER A 28 16.93 15.31 7.31
N PHE A 29 16.76 14.00 7.40
CA PHE A 29 17.55 13.14 8.29
C PHE A 29 18.11 11.98 7.47
N VAL A 30 19.28 11.51 7.87
CA VAL A 30 19.95 10.38 7.21
C VAL A 30 19.53 9.11 7.92
N LEU A 31 18.80 8.23 7.23
CA LEU A 31 18.46 6.90 7.72
C LEU A 31 19.32 5.86 7.01
N LYS A 32 19.79 4.86 7.76
CA LYS A 32 20.44 3.69 7.18
C LYS A 32 19.42 2.67 6.65
N SER A 33 18.20 2.72 7.18
CA SER A 33 17.11 1.81 6.84
C SER A 33 15.77 2.52 6.96
N PRO A 34 14.77 2.20 6.10
CA PRO A 34 13.44 2.80 6.24
C PRO A 34 12.73 2.40 7.54
N PHE A 35 13.15 1.30 8.16
CA PHE A 35 12.60 0.82 9.43
C PHE A 35 13.18 1.54 10.65
N GLU A 36 14.28 2.29 10.49
CA GLU A 36 14.93 3.02 11.58
C GLU A 36 14.04 4.16 12.09
N PHE A 37 13.20 4.73 11.23
CA PHE A 37 12.21 5.74 11.61
C PHE A 37 11.18 5.23 12.63
N LEU A 38 10.94 3.92 12.68
CA LEU A 38 9.99 3.30 13.61
C LEU A 38 10.56 3.09 15.02
N GLN A 39 11.86 3.37 15.27
CA GLN A 39 12.54 3.10 16.54
C GLN A 39 12.26 4.14 17.66
N GLY A 40 11.15 4.90 17.57
CA GLY A 40 10.62 5.73 18.65
C GLY A 40 11.23 7.13 18.76
N ASP A 41 12.57 7.26 18.74
CA ASP A 41 13.25 8.55 18.98
C ASP A 41 12.89 9.62 17.93
N LEU A 42 12.80 9.21 16.66
CA LEU A 42 12.43 10.11 15.56
C LEU A 42 10.94 10.46 15.54
N LEU A 43 10.08 9.57 16.03
CA LEU A 43 8.63 9.78 16.06
C LEU A 43 8.25 10.93 17.00
N SER A 44 8.87 10.97 18.17
CA SER A 44 8.65 12.02 19.17
C SER A 44 9.35 13.33 18.82
N ARG A 45 10.49 13.26 18.12
CA ARG A 45 11.24 14.45 17.69
C ARG A 45 10.56 15.21 16.54
N TYR A 46 9.85 14.50 15.66
CA TYR A 46 9.18 15.08 14.49
C TYR A 46 7.67 14.73 14.47
N PRO A 47 6.87 15.21 15.43
CA PRO A 47 5.49 14.77 15.60
C PRO A 47 4.59 15.12 14.40
N PHE A 48 4.74 16.32 13.82
CA PHE A 48 3.97 16.72 12.64
C PHE A 48 4.33 15.92 11.39
N THR A 49 5.62 15.60 11.21
CA THR A 49 6.09 14.72 10.13
C THR A 49 5.56 13.30 10.30
N THR A 50 5.58 12.78 11.52
CA THR A 50 5.00 11.47 11.85
C THR A 50 3.52 11.41 11.51
N VAL A 51 2.75 12.42 11.92
CA VAL A 51 1.31 12.52 11.60
C VAL A 51 1.10 12.59 10.08
N SER A 52 1.90 13.38 9.36
CA SER A 52 1.84 13.43 7.89
C SER A 52 2.09 12.05 7.26
N ILE A 53 3.13 11.33 7.69
CA ILE A 53 3.45 9.98 7.19
C ILE A 53 2.28 9.03 7.41
N VAL A 54 1.68 9.04 8.61
CA VAL A 54 0.52 8.18 8.93
C VAL A 54 -0.67 8.50 8.03
N ILE A 55 -1.01 9.79 7.87
CA ILE A 55 -2.14 10.21 7.03
C ILE A 55 -1.90 9.80 5.57
N LYS A 56 -0.70 10.05 5.02
CA LYS A 56 -0.35 9.64 3.65
C LYS A 56 -0.40 8.13 3.48
N THR A 57 0.06 7.39 4.48
CA THR A 57 0.04 5.92 4.45
C THR A 57 -1.38 5.41 4.31
N ILE A 58 -2.31 5.95 5.12
CA ILE A 58 -3.74 5.60 5.06
C ILE A 58 -4.35 6.03 3.72
N ALA A 59 -4.05 7.24 3.25
CA ALA A 59 -4.55 7.77 1.99
C ALA A 59 -4.10 6.92 0.80
N LEU A 60 -2.80 6.59 0.72
CA LEU A 60 -2.21 5.81 -0.36
C LEU A 60 -2.70 4.36 -0.32
N PHE A 61 -2.71 3.73 0.86
CA PHE A 61 -3.29 2.40 1.04
C PHE A 61 -4.75 2.34 0.57
N SER A 62 -5.58 3.29 1.02
CA SER A 62 -6.99 3.37 0.64
C SER A 62 -7.17 3.63 -0.85
N SER A 63 -6.29 4.42 -1.47
CA SER A 63 -6.28 4.67 -2.92
C SER A 63 -6.05 3.38 -3.70
N ILE A 64 -5.06 2.59 -3.29
CA ILE A 64 -4.74 1.32 -3.93
C ILE A 64 -5.92 0.36 -3.80
N LEU A 65 -6.48 0.21 -2.59
CA LEU A 65 -7.68 -0.63 -2.40
C LEU A 65 -8.87 -0.16 -3.23
N LEU A 66 -9.11 1.15 -3.32
CA LEU A 66 -10.17 1.72 -4.14
C LEU A 66 -9.98 1.36 -5.63
N VAL A 67 -8.77 1.52 -6.17
CA VAL A 67 -8.44 1.14 -7.56
C VAL A 67 -8.72 -0.34 -7.78
N PHE A 68 -8.24 -1.22 -6.90
CA PHE A 68 -8.49 -2.66 -7.03
C PHE A 68 -9.96 -3.06 -6.81
N SER A 69 -10.76 -2.24 -6.13
CA SER A 69 -12.21 -2.43 -6.00
C SER A 69 -12.98 -2.18 -7.31
N MET A 70 -12.36 -1.55 -8.31
CA MET A 70 -12.97 -1.29 -9.62
C MET A 70 -12.88 -2.50 -10.57
N PHE A 71 -11.94 -3.42 -10.33
CA PHE A 71 -11.81 -4.63 -11.14
C PHE A 71 -12.75 -5.73 -10.65
N GLU A 72 -13.52 -6.35 -11.52
CA GLU A 72 -14.41 -7.45 -11.13
C GLU A 72 -13.73 -8.83 -11.24
N LYS A 73 -14.07 -9.72 -10.29
CA LYS A 73 -13.87 -11.19 -10.33
C LYS A 73 -12.46 -11.74 -10.64
N LYS A 74 -11.38 -11.15 -10.11
CA LYS A 74 -10.01 -11.71 -10.22
C LYS A 74 -9.23 -11.66 -8.90
N GLN A 75 -9.74 -12.32 -7.85
CA GLN A 75 -9.16 -12.20 -6.50
C GLN A 75 -7.68 -12.59 -6.46
N LEU A 76 -7.30 -13.69 -7.11
CA LEU A 76 -5.90 -14.12 -7.17
C LEU A 76 -5.01 -13.07 -7.84
N THR A 77 -5.41 -12.56 -9.00
CA THR A 77 -4.64 -11.52 -9.72
C THR A 77 -4.54 -10.24 -8.90
N LYS A 78 -5.63 -9.80 -8.24
CA LYS A 78 -5.58 -8.62 -7.36
C LYS A 78 -4.55 -8.80 -6.25
N GLY A 79 -4.58 -9.96 -5.58
CA GLY A 79 -3.65 -10.26 -4.50
C GLY A 79 -2.19 -10.29 -4.98
N LEU A 80 -1.90 -10.94 -6.11
CA LEU A 80 -0.55 -10.98 -6.68
C LEU A 80 -0.03 -9.59 -7.09
N VAL A 81 -0.87 -8.77 -7.73
CA VAL A 81 -0.44 -7.41 -8.12
C VAL A 81 -0.27 -6.52 -6.89
N MET A 82 -1.14 -6.60 -5.89
CA MET A 82 -0.95 -5.88 -4.62
C MET A 82 0.35 -6.30 -3.91
N PHE A 83 0.64 -7.61 -3.88
CA PHE A 83 1.88 -8.13 -3.30
C PHE A 83 3.11 -7.63 -4.06
N PHE A 84 3.05 -7.60 -5.39
CA PHE A 84 4.11 -7.04 -6.22
C PHE A 84 4.32 -5.55 -5.94
N ILE A 85 3.25 -4.74 -5.86
CA ILE A 85 3.32 -3.32 -5.51
C ILE A 85 3.96 -3.13 -4.12
N ALA A 86 3.55 -3.93 -3.13
CA ALA A 86 4.13 -3.89 -1.78
C ALA A 86 5.65 -4.16 -1.82
N ALA A 87 6.07 -5.21 -2.52
CA ALA A 87 7.49 -5.53 -2.70
C ALA A 87 8.26 -4.41 -3.42
N MET A 88 7.66 -3.78 -4.42
CA MET A 88 8.27 -2.65 -5.13
C MET A 88 8.44 -1.42 -4.23
N PHE A 89 7.48 -1.13 -3.36
CA PHE A 89 7.61 -0.03 -2.40
C PHE A 89 8.77 -0.25 -1.44
N GLU A 90 8.92 -1.47 -0.90
CA GLU A 90 10.04 -1.81 -0.03
C GLU A 90 11.39 -1.71 -0.75
N LEU A 91 11.50 -2.34 -1.93
CA LEU A 91 12.74 -2.35 -2.70
C LEU A 91 13.15 -0.94 -3.13
N TYR A 92 12.18 -0.13 -3.58
CA TYR A 92 12.41 1.26 -3.93
C TYR A 92 12.90 2.06 -2.72
N SER A 93 12.25 1.93 -1.57
CA SER A 93 12.65 2.66 -0.35
C SER A 93 14.04 2.27 0.13
N ILE A 94 14.37 0.98 0.10
CA ILE A 94 15.72 0.49 0.44
C ILE A 94 16.75 1.06 -0.54
N GLN A 95 16.50 0.97 -1.85
CA GLN A 95 17.40 1.48 -2.86
C GLN A 95 17.63 2.99 -2.69
N GLN A 96 16.56 3.74 -2.46
CA GLN A 96 16.62 5.19 -2.33
C GLN A 96 17.53 5.60 -1.16
N LEU A 97 17.34 4.98 0.00
CA LEU A 97 18.13 5.26 1.20
C LEU A 97 19.57 4.76 1.09
N ALA A 98 19.78 3.57 0.53
CA ALA A 98 21.11 2.98 0.36
C ALA A 98 21.99 3.77 -0.62
N THR A 99 21.37 4.34 -1.67
CA THR A 99 22.08 5.15 -2.67
C THR A 99 22.21 6.62 -2.28
N GLY A 100 21.54 7.05 -1.21
CA GLY A 100 21.41 8.47 -0.86
C GLY A 100 20.70 9.29 -1.95
N SER A 101 19.95 8.64 -2.85
CA SER A 101 19.26 9.34 -3.93
C SER A 101 18.06 10.09 -3.37
N ASN A 102 18.03 11.41 -3.55
CA ASN A 102 16.92 12.25 -3.11
C ASN A 102 15.88 12.45 -4.22
N LEU A 103 15.53 11.37 -4.93
CA LEU A 103 14.52 11.40 -6.01
C LEU A 103 13.17 11.88 -5.49
N ILE A 104 12.76 11.41 -4.31
CA ILE A 104 11.59 11.90 -3.58
C ILE A 104 11.97 12.26 -2.13
N PRO A 105 11.21 13.13 -1.44
CA PRO A 105 11.48 13.44 -0.04
C PRO A 105 11.46 12.19 0.85
N VAL A 106 12.34 12.14 1.86
CA VAL A 106 12.43 11.01 2.81
C VAL A 106 11.09 10.65 3.46
N VAL A 107 10.23 11.65 3.67
CA VAL A 107 8.86 11.49 4.19
C VAL A 107 8.01 10.58 3.29
N TRP A 108 8.15 10.71 1.97
CA TRP A 108 7.47 9.85 1.01
C TRP A 108 8.10 8.47 0.96
N THR A 109 9.43 8.35 1.08
CA THR A 109 10.10 7.05 1.21
C THR A 109 9.56 6.26 2.41
N MET A 110 9.38 6.91 3.57
CA MET A 110 8.77 6.28 4.75
C MET A 110 7.30 5.90 4.52
N THR A 111 6.55 6.78 3.84
CA THR A 111 5.15 6.52 3.48
C THR A 111 5.03 5.28 2.60
N LEU A 112 5.90 5.15 1.58
CA LEU A 112 5.91 3.99 0.69
C LEU A 112 6.20 2.70 1.45
N THR A 113 7.20 2.69 2.32
CA THR A 113 7.50 1.54 3.20
C THR A 113 6.29 1.19 4.07
N ALA A 114 5.73 2.15 4.79
CA ALA A 114 4.59 1.89 5.68
C ALA A 114 3.36 1.38 4.90
N THR A 115 3.09 1.93 3.71
CA THR A 115 2.02 1.44 2.83
C THR A 115 2.35 0.04 2.28
N GLY A 116 3.59 -0.23 1.90
CA GLY A 116 4.07 -1.52 1.41
C GLY A 116 3.80 -2.62 2.42
N LEU A 117 4.26 -2.43 3.67
CA LEU A 117 3.96 -3.33 4.79
C LEU A 117 2.45 -3.54 4.99
N LEU A 118 1.66 -2.46 4.98
CA LEU A 118 0.22 -2.54 5.21
C LEU A 118 -0.52 -3.29 4.08
N LEU A 119 -0.06 -3.18 2.84
CA LEU A 119 -0.62 -3.87 1.67
C LEU A 119 -0.39 -5.39 1.69
N ILE A 120 0.60 -5.88 2.45
CA ILE A 120 0.83 -7.34 2.57
C ILE A 120 -0.43 -8.02 3.09
N ILE A 121 -1.11 -7.45 4.08
CA ILE A 121 -2.32 -8.05 4.70
C ILE A 121 -3.43 -8.31 3.67
N PRO A 122 -3.98 -7.29 2.96
CA PRO A 122 -5.01 -7.54 1.95
C PRO A 122 -4.50 -8.37 0.77
N SER A 123 -3.21 -8.28 0.41
CA SER A 123 -2.64 -9.10 -0.67
C SER A 123 -2.74 -10.59 -0.36
N LEU A 124 -2.37 -11.00 0.85
CA LEU A 124 -2.46 -12.40 1.30
C LEU A 124 -3.91 -12.86 1.36
N ILE A 125 -4.82 -12.03 1.88
CA ILE A 125 -6.26 -12.34 1.90
C ILE A 125 -6.78 -12.63 0.49
N TYR A 126 -6.47 -11.77 -0.48
CA TYR A 126 -6.91 -11.95 -1.86
C TYR A 126 -6.30 -13.16 -2.55
N ILE A 127 -5.03 -13.48 -2.27
CA ILE A 127 -4.37 -14.69 -2.77
C ILE A 127 -5.07 -15.94 -2.22
N VAL A 128 -5.28 -16.02 -0.91
CA VAL A 128 -5.95 -17.16 -0.26
C VAL A 128 -7.37 -17.35 -0.82
N LEU A 129 -8.16 -16.27 -0.87
CA LEU A 129 -9.51 -16.32 -1.45
C LEU A 129 -9.48 -16.77 -2.92
N GLY A 130 -8.54 -16.23 -3.70
CA GLY A 130 -8.36 -16.60 -5.11
C GLY A 130 -8.04 -18.08 -5.30
N LEU A 131 -7.17 -18.65 -4.47
CA LEU A 131 -6.83 -20.07 -4.49
C LEU A 131 -8.03 -20.96 -4.10
N VAL A 132 -8.77 -20.58 -3.06
CA VAL A 132 -9.97 -21.31 -2.62
C VAL A 132 -11.03 -21.34 -3.73
N PHE A 133 -11.32 -20.19 -4.37
CA PHE A 133 -12.26 -20.14 -5.48
C PHE A 133 -11.81 -20.99 -6.67
N LEU A 134 -10.51 -21.02 -6.98
CA LEU A 134 -9.96 -21.81 -8.07
C LEU A 134 -10.10 -23.31 -7.81
N VAL A 135 -9.84 -23.76 -6.57
CA VAL A 135 -10.01 -25.17 -6.18
C VAL A 135 -11.48 -25.57 -6.24
N ILE A 136 -12.38 -24.74 -5.70
CA ILE A 136 -13.83 -25.00 -5.70
C ILE A 136 -14.38 -25.12 -7.13
N ASP A 137 -14.07 -24.18 -8.02
CA ASP A 137 -14.55 -24.22 -9.43
C ASP A 137 -14.04 -25.48 -10.14
N LYS A 138 -12.79 -25.89 -9.89
CA LYS A 138 -12.21 -27.13 -10.44
C LYS A 138 -12.86 -28.40 -9.87
N THR A 139 -13.27 -28.41 -8.60
CA THR A 139 -13.93 -29.56 -7.97
C THR A 139 -15.44 -29.66 -8.23
N ILE A 140 -16.11 -28.55 -8.57
CA ILE A 140 -17.56 -28.53 -8.88
C ILE A 140 -17.82 -28.71 -10.39
N LYS A 141 -16.84 -28.44 -11.26
CA LYS A 141 -16.89 -28.80 -12.70
C LYS A 141 -16.11 -30.07 -13.10
N PRO A 142 -16.34 -31.26 -12.51
CA PRO A 142 -15.93 -32.49 -13.16
C PRO A 142 -17.15 -33.11 -13.88
N VAL A 143 -16.99 -33.38 -15.18
CA VAL A 143 -17.86 -34.25 -16.02
C VAL A 143 -19.17 -33.62 -16.53
N SER A 144 -19.11 -32.79 -17.58
CA SER A 144 -20.22 -32.71 -18.55
C SER A 144 -19.83 -32.43 -20.02
N ASP A 145 -18.52 -32.42 -20.35
CA ASP A 145 -18.04 -32.10 -21.70
C ASP A 145 -17.38 -33.29 -22.41
N ASN A 146 -17.66 -34.53 -21.99
CA ASN A 146 -17.10 -35.73 -22.62
C ASN A 146 -18.11 -36.72 -23.20
N ASP A 147 -19.41 -36.40 -23.28
CA ASP A 147 -20.43 -37.34 -23.77
C ASP A 147 -21.39 -36.73 -24.81
N ILE A 148 -20.89 -36.15 -25.92
CA ILE A 148 -21.62 -36.11 -27.20
C ILE A 148 -20.59 -36.11 -28.37
N GLU A 149 -20.09 -37.30 -28.73
CA GLU A 149 -19.73 -37.65 -30.11
C GLU A 149 -20.73 -38.68 -30.62
#